data_AF-A0A9W6G0F5-F1
#
_entry.id   AF-A0A9W6G0F5-F1
#
_cell.length_a   1.000
_cell.length_b   1.000
_cell.length_c   1.000
_cell.angle_alpha   90.00
_cell.angle_beta   90.00
_cell.angle_gamma   90.00
#
_symmetry.space_group_name_H-M   'P 1'
#
loop_
_entity.id
_entity.type
_entity.pdbx_description
1 polymer ?
#
loop_
_entity_poly.entity_id
_entity_poly.type
_entity_poly.pdbx_seq_one_letter_code
_entity_poly.pdbx_strand_id
1 'polypeptide(L)'
;MPIPVPSAGTCSHPCGTGISAILVGPCVSVVIAAVALLIQALLLAHGGLSTLGADIVSMGVVGSFAGWFVFRGMRRAGGSLAVAGFAAGLAADWGTYLATSGELAAGIRGSEPFIPLFLKIAVAFIPTQLPLGILEGAMTAGMVVLLSRKRPDLLVKMRVLKAEEVAA
;
A
#
# COMPACT_ATOMS: atom_id res chain seq x y z
N MET A 1 -10.36 9.67 3.03
CA MET A 1 -11.71 9.63 3.65
C MET A 1 -11.89 8.24 4.24
N PRO A 2 -12.40 8.12 5.47
CA PRO A 2 -12.75 6.82 6.03
C PRO A 2 -13.88 6.19 5.21
N ILE A 3 -13.69 4.95 4.80
CA ILE A 3 -14.66 4.13 4.08
C ILE A 3 -15.30 3.22 5.12
N PRO A 4 -16.61 3.40 5.41
CA PRO A 4 -17.28 2.57 6.39
C PRO A 4 -17.22 1.11 5.93
N VAL A 5 -16.83 0.21 6.82
CA VAL A 5 -16.89 -1.24 6.65
C VAL A 5 -18.08 -1.75 7.47
N PRO A 6 -19.27 -1.88 6.86
CA PRO A 6 -20.52 -2.12 7.60
C PRO A 6 -20.53 -3.45 8.36
N SER A 7 -19.73 -4.42 7.91
CA SER A 7 -19.60 -5.75 8.52
C SER A 7 -18.70 -5.80 9.75
N ALA A 8 -17.82 -4.81 9.96
CA ALA A 8 -16.85 -4.80 11.04
C ALA A 8 -17.02 -3.61 12.02
N GLY A 9 -17.95 -2.68 11.75
CA GLY A 9 -18.13 -1.48 12.58
C GLY A 9 -16.92 -0.54 12.57
N THR A 10 -16.05 -0.66 11.56
CA THR A 10 -14.81 0.10 11.43
C THR A 10 -14.82 0.95 10.17
N CYS A 11 -13.89 1.91 10.09
CA CYS A 11 -13.63 2.69 8.88
C CYS A 11 -12.24 2.34 8.35
N SER A 12 -12.14 1.83 7.12
CA SER A 12 -10.86 1.62 6.45
C SER A 12 -10.44 2.89 5.70
N HIS A 13 -9.16 3.16 5.58
CA HIS A 13 -8.64 4.27 4.80
C HIS A 13 -7.56 3.75 3.85
N PRO A 14 -7.51 4.24 2.60
CA PRO A 14 -6.47 3.82 1.68
C PRO A 14 -5.10 4.26 2.20
N CYS A 15 -4.13 3.36 2.10
CA CYS A 15 -2.77 3.56 2.64
C CYS A 15 -1.94 4.52 1.77
N GLY A 16 -2.17 4.50 0.45
CA GLY A 16 -1.53 5.38 -0.51
C GLY A 16 -0.03 5.12 -0.72
N THR A 17 0.52 4.07 -0.12
CA THR A 17 1.94 3.70 -0.21
C THR A 17 2.30 3.16 -1.59
N GLY A 18 1.39 2.44 -2.25
CA GLY A 18 1.58 1.98 -3.63
C GLY A 18 1.74 3.15 -4.60
N ILE A 19 0.85 4.14 -4.55
CA ILE A 19 0.93 5.29 -5.45
C ILE A 19 2.11 6.22 -5.13
N SER A 20 2.36 6.52 -3.85
CA SER A 20 3.49 7.36 -3.47
C SER A 20 4.82 6.70 -3.86
N ALA A 21 4.96 5.39 -3.66
CA ALA A 21 6.15 4.67 -4.10
C ALA A 21 6.33 4.70 -5.63
N ILE A 22 5.26 4.58 -6.42
CA ILE A 22 5.33 4.74 -7.89
C ILE A 22 5.87 6.13 -8.26
N LEU A 23 5.35 7.17 -7.62
CA LEU A 23 5.63 8.56 -7.97
C LEU A 23 7.02 9.03 -7.50
N VAL A 24 7.35 8.84 -6.22
CA VAL A 24 8.58 9.39 -5.61
C VAL A 24 9.65 8.33 -5.33
N GLY A 25 9.37 7.06 -5.58
CA GLY A 25 10.24 5.94 -5.25
C GLY A 25 9.99 5.39 -3.83
N PRO A 26 10.37 4.12 -3.57
CA PRO A 26 9.99 3.43 -2.34
C PRO A 26 10.67 4.02 -1.11
N CYS A 27 11.93 4.44 -1.17
CA CYS A 27 12.63 5.00 -0.02
C CYS A 27 12.02 6.33 0.45
N VAL A 28 11.64 7.21 -0.47
CA VAL A 28 10.99 8.49 -0.13
C VAL A 28 9.57 8.23 0.36
N SER A 29 8.87 7.28 -0.25
CA SER A 29 7.55 6.82 0.18
C SER A 29 7.53 6.34 1.63
N VAL A 30 8.56 5.58 2.07
CA VAL A 30 8.70 5.16 3.48
C VAL A 30 8.77 6.36 4.43
N VAL A 31 9.53 7.40 4.09
CA VAL A 31 9.65 8.60 4.92
C VAL A 31 8.32 9.36 4.98
N ILE A 32 7.63 9.49 3.85
CA ILE A 32 6.29 10.10 3.79
C ILE A 32 5.31 9.30 4.65
N ALA A 33 5.32 7.97 4.54
CA ALA A 33 4.48 7.09 5.33
C ALA A 33 4.78 7.23 6.83
N ALA A 34 6.05 7.29 7.23
CA ALA A 34 6.43 7.47 8.64
C ALA A 34 5.89 8.78 9.23
N VAL A 35 5.98 9.89 8.47
CA VAL A 35 5.39 11.17 8.89
C VAL A 35 3.87 11.09 8.96
N ALA A 36 3.22 10.45 7.97
CA ALA A 36 1.78 10.27 7.96
C ALA A 36 1.30 9.43 9.16
N LEU A 37 1.96 8.31 9.45
CA LEU A 37 1.67 7.41 10.57
C LEU A 37 1.88 8.13 11.92
N LEU A 38 2.92 8.96 12.04
CA LEU A 38 3.13 9.76 13.25
C LEU A 38 1.97 10.74 13.47
N ILE A 39 1.51 11.41 12.41
CA ILE A 39 0.34 12.30 12.48
C ILE A 39 -0.92 11.51 12.83
N GLN A 40 -1.11 10.32 12.27
CA GLN A 40 -2.24 9.43 12.59
C GLN A 40 -2.25 9.03 14.07
N ALA A 41 -1.09 8.65 14.61
CA ALA A 41 -0.96 8.27 16.02
C ALA A 41 -1.20 9.45 16.97
N LEU A 42 -0.77 10.66 16.63
CA LEU A 42 -0.86 11.84 17.52
C LEU A 42 -2.20 12.57 17.42
N LEU A 43 -2.75 12.74 16.21
CA LEU A 43 -3.89 13.64 15.97
C LEU A 43 -5.20 12.90 15.69
N LEU A 44 -5.14 11.68 15.16
CA LEU A 44 -6.34 10.93 14.76
C LEU A 44 -6.66 9.77 15.71
N ALA A 45 -5.83 9.58 16.76
CA ALA A 45 -5.90 8.43 17.66
C ALA A 45 -5.99 7.10 16.88
N HIS A 46 -5.31 7.02 15.74
CA HIS A 46 -5.29 5.89 14.84
C HIS A 46 -3.87 5.32 14.80
N GLY A 47 -3.68 4.14 15.40
CA GLY A 47 -2.36 3.57 15.71
C GLY A 47 -1.87 3.94 17.11
N GLY A 48 -0.60 3.65 17.42
CA GLY A 48 0.01 3.94 18.71
C GLY A 48 1.49 4.27 18.61
N LEU A 49 2.02 5.07 19.55
CA LEU A 49 3.45 5.43 19.57
C LEU A 49 4.35 4.21 19.79
N SER A 50 3.87 3.20 20.51
CA SER A 50 4.57 1.93 20.68
C SER A 50 4.48 1.02 19.45
N THR A 51 3.43 1.12 18.65
CA THR A 51 3.25 0.34 17.41
C THR A 51 3.83 1.02 16.18
N LEU A 52 4.15 2.32 16.27
CA LEU A 52 4.62 3.14 15.15
C LEU A 52 5.77 2.49 14.36
N GLY A 53 6.71 1.82 15.04
CA GLY A 53 7.80 1.10 14.37
C GLY A 53 7.31 -0.06 13.50
N ALA A 54 6.39 -0.87 14.03
CA ALA A 54 5.78 -1.98 13.28
C ALA A 54 4.91 -1.45 12.13
N ASP A 55 4.14 -0.38 12.37
CA ASP A 55 3.31 0.26 11.34
C ASP A 55 4.17 0.83 10.20
N ILE A 56 5.33 1.42 10.52
CA ILE A 56 6.29 1.88 9.50
C ILE A 56 6.87 0.71 8.70
N VAL A 57 7.17 -0.42 9.35
CA VAL A 57 7.71 -1.61 8.65
C VAL A 57 6.65 -2.20 7.72
N SER A 58 5.45 -2.48 8.21
CA SER A 58 4.39 -3.07 7.40
C SER A 58 3.86 -2.12 6.33
N MET A 59 3.35 -0.95 6.72
CA MET A 59 2.70 -0.02 5.79
C MET A 59 3.73 0.77 4.99
N GLY A 60 4.72 1.35 5.68
CA GLY A 60 5.74 2.19 5.06
C GLY A 60 6.68 1.39 4.18
N VAL A 61 7.38 0.39 4.73
CA VAL A 61 8.39 -0.38 4.00
C VAL A 61 7.75 -1.42 3.10
N VAL A 62 7.03 -2.41 3.64
CA VAL A 62 6.51 -3.51 2.83
C VAL A 62 5.51 -2.99 1.79
N GLY A 63 4.58 -2.12 2.17
CA GLY A 63 3.63 -1.51 1.23
C GLY A 63 4.31 -0.75 0.08
N SER A 64 5.26 0.14 0.40
CA SER A 64 5.96 0.94 -0.64
C SER A 64 6.79 0.08 -1.58
N PHE A 65 7.56 -0.88 -1.06
CA PHE A 65 8.41 -1.72 -1.88
C PHE A 65 7.58 -2.72 -2.71
N ALA A 66 6.55 -3.34 -2.13
CA ALA A 66 5.67 -4.26 -2.85
C ALA A 66 4.98 -3.56 -4.03
N GLY A 67 4.37 -2.39 -3.79
CA GLY A 67 3.74 -1.61 -4.86
C GLY A 67 4.72 -1.18 -5.94
N TRP A 68 5.91 -0.71 -5.57
CA TRP A 68 6.93 -0.28 -6.53
C TRP A 68 7.46 -1.42 -7.40
N PHE A 69 7.82 -2.56 -6.79
CA PHE A 69 8.34 -3.71 -7.52
C PHE A 69 7.29 -4.31 -8.46
N VAL A 70 6.04 -4.44 -8.00
CA VAL A 70 4.96 -4.96 -8.84
C VAL A 70 4.67 -4.00 -9.98
N PHE A 71 4.63 -2.68 -9.74
CA PHE A 71 4.46 -1.70 -10.82
C PHE A 71 5.55 -1.83 -11.88
N ARG A 72 6.83 -1.83 -11.47
CA ARG A 72 7.97 -1.93 -12.39
C ARG A 72 8.00 -3.27 -13.12
N GLY A 73 7.68 -4.37 -12.43
CA GLY A 73 7.57 -5.70 -13.02
C GLY A 73 6.49 -5.77 -14.10
N MET A 74 5.28 -5.27 -13.79
CA MET A 74 4.16 -5.23 -14.72
C MET A 74 4.45 -4.34 -15.93
N ARG A 75 5.08 -3.18 -15.73
CA ARG A 75 5.50 -2.31 -16.84
C ARG A 75 6.56 -2.96 -17.73
N ARG A 76 7.52 -3.69 -17.14
CA ARG A 76 8.54 -4.45 -17.90
C ARG A 76 7.94 -5.63 -18.67
N ALA A 77 6.87 -6.23 -18.16
CA ALA A 77 6.12 -7.29 -18.84
C ALA A 77 5.18 -6.77 -19.95
N GLY A 78 5.20 -5.48 -20.27
CA GLY A 78 4.33 -4.88 -21.29
C GLY A 78 2.91 -4.58 -20.81
N GLY A 79 2.64 -4.67 -19.51
CA GLY A 79 1.34 -4.33 -18.92
C GLY A 79 0.99 -2.84 -19.11
N SER A 80 -0.29 -2.58 -19.39
CA SER A 80 -0.78 -1.20 -19.51
C SER A 80 -0.62 -0.44 -18.19
N LEU A 81 -0.60 0.89 -18.27
CA LEU A 81 -0.42 1.74 -17.10
C LEU A 81 -1.51 1.52 -16.03
N ALA A 82 -2.74 1.28 -16.48
CA ALA A 82 -3.87 0.96 -15.61
C ALA A 82 -3.68 -0.38 -14.88
N VAL A 83 -3.30 -1.43 -15.61
CA VAL A 83 -3.10 -2.77 -15.04
C VAL A 83 -1.91 -2.78 -14.08
N ALA A 84 -0.80 -2.13 -14.46
CA ALA A 84 0.36 -2.00 -13.60
C ALA A 84 0.04 -1.21 -12.32
N GLY A 85 -0.72 -0.11 -12.43
CA GLY A 85 -1.17 0.67 -11.28
C GLY A 85 -2.12 -0.12 -10.37
N PHE A 86 -3.06 -0.88 -10.95
CA PHE A 86 -3.99 -1.71 -10.18
C PHE A 86 -3.26 -2.79 -9.39
N ALA A 87 -2.38 -3.55 -10.07
CA ALA A 87 -1.59 -4.59 -9.44
C ALA A 87 -0.67 -4.03 -8.34
N ALA A 88 -0.12 -2.83 -8.54
CA ALA A 88 0.73 -2.17 -7.55
C ALA A 88 -0.04 -1.76 -6.28
N GLY A 89 -1.22 -1.16 -6.42
CA GLY A 89 -2.07 -0.81 -5.27
C GLY A 89 -2.50 -2.06 -4.50
N LEU A 90 -2.94 -3.11 -5.21
CA LEU A 90 -3.32 -4.38 -4.61
C LEU A 90 -2.15 -5.03 -3.84
N ALA A 91 -0.97 -5.06 -4.46
CA ALA A 91 0.23 -5.65 -3.85
C ALA A 91 0.74 -4.86 -2.65
N ALA A 92 0.63 -3.53 -2.68
CA ALA A 92 0.99 -2.67 -1.54
C ALA A 92 0.09 -2.96 -0.33
N ASP A 93 -1.22 -3.06 -0.53
CA ASP A 93 -2.18 -3.29 0.54
C ASP A 93 -2.08 -4.71 1.10
N TRP A 94 -2.03 -5.73 0.23
CA TRP A 94 -1.88 -7.13 0.67
C TRP A 94 -0.50 -7.41 1.26
N GLY A 95 0.55 -6.77 0.76
CA GLY A 95 1.89 -6.85 1.35
C GLY A 95 1.91 -6.30 2.77
N THR A 96 1.32 -5.12 2.96
CA THR A 96 1.10 -4.52 4.28
C THR A 96 0.37 -5.49 5.21
N TYR A 97 -0.76 -6.03 4.75
CA TYR A 97 -1.57 -6.94 5.55
C TYR A 97 -0.82 -8.20 5.99
N LEU A 98 -0.08 -8.83 5.08
CA LEU A 98 0.72 -10.01 5.38
C LEU A 98 1.83 -9.69 6.38
N ALA A 99 2.48 -8.53 6.24
CA ALA A 99 3.49 -8.06 7.19
C ALA A 99 2.89 -7.83 8.59
N THR A 100 1.78 -7.10 8.69
CA THR A 100 1.08 -6.85 9.96
C THR A 100 0.62 -8.17 10.61
N SER A 101 0.13 -9.12 9.82
CA SER A 101 -0.26 -10.45 10.33
C SER A 101 0.95 -11.20 10.92
N GLY A 102 2.11 -11.08 10.27
CA GLY A 102 3.37 -11.63 10.75
C GLY A 102 3.86 -10.97 12.03
N GLU A 103 3.80 -9.63 12.10
CA GLU A 103 4.17 -8.84 13.27
C GLU A 103 3.29 -9.19 14.48
N LEU A 104 1.97 -9.27 14.28
CA LEU A 104 1.03 -9.68 15.34
C LEU A 104 1.28 -11.12 15.79
N ALA A 105 1.43 -12.06 14.84
CA ALA A 105 1.72 -13.45 15.19
C ALA A 105 3.04 -13.59 15.95
N ALA A 106 4.08 -12.83 15.59
CA ALA A 106 5.34 -12.81 16.32
C ALA A 106 5.19 -12.18 17.71
N GLY A 107 4.39 -11.12 17.84
CA GLY A 107 4.21 -10.37 19.08
C GLY A 107 3.32 -11.04 20.13
N ILE A 108 2.26 -11.74 19.72
CA ILE A 108 1.24 -12.28 20.65
C ILE A 108 1.28 -13.80 20.82
N ARG A 109 2.17 -14.51 20.12
CA ARG A 109 2.14 -15.99 20.08
C ARG A 109 2.21 -16.70 21.43
N GLY A 110 2.91 -16.16 22.42
CA GLY A 110 3.22 -16.88 23.66
C GLY A 110 3.78 -18.28 23.34
N SER A 111 3.08 -19.33 23.77
CA SER A 111 3.42 -20.74 23.51
C SER A 111 2.87 -21.31 22.20
N GLU A 112 1.99 -20.59 21.48
CA GLU A 112 1.41 -21.10 20.24
C GLU A 112 2.44 -21.17 19.09
N PRO A 113 2.30 -22.14 18.16
CA PRO A 113 3.11 -22.18 16.95
C PRO A 113 2.82 -20.97 16.05
N PHE A 114 3.88 -20.40 15.43
CA PHE A 114 3.78 -19.19 14.61
C PHE A 114 2.84 -19.33 13.41
N ILE A 115 3.00 -20.39 12.60
CA ILE A 115 2.28 -20.54 11.32
C ILE A 115 0.76 -20.63 11.50
N PRO A 116 0.21 -21.46 12.41
CA PRO A 116 -1.23 -21.48 12.69
C PRO A 116 -1.78 -20.13 13.13
N LEU A 117 -1.07 -19.42 14.01
CA LEU A 117 -1.51 -18.11 14.50
C LEU A 117 -1.45 -17.04 13.40
N PHE A 118 -0.38 -17.02 12.62
CA PHE A 118 -0.23 -16.17 11.45
C PHE A 118 -1.39 -16.36 10.47
N LEU A 119 -1.71 -17.62 10.11
CA LEU A 119 -2.82 -17.91 9.20
C LEU A 119 -4.17 -17.52 9.80
N LYS A 120 -4.36 -17.71 11.11
CA LYS A 120 -5.59 -17.28 11.79
C LYS A 120 -5.79 -15.77 11.69
N ILE A 121 -4.73 -14.98 11.94
CA ILE A 121 -4.77 -13.51 11.83
C ILE A 121 -4.94 -13.09 10.36
N ALA A 122 -4.21 -13.73 9.45
CA ALA A 122 -4.26 -13.48 8.00
C ALA A 122 -5.57 -13.93 7.33
N VAL A 123 -6.39 -14.75 7.99
CA VAL A 123 -7.77 -15.03 7.55
C VAL A 123 -8.74 -14.01 8.18
N ALA A 124 -8.48 -13.59 9.42
CA ALA A 124 -9.35 -12.68 10.15
C ALA A 124 -9.49 -11.29 9.50
N PHE A 125 -8.45 -10.73 8.86
CA PHE A 125 -8.62 -9.45 8.14
C PHE A 125 -9.05 -9.59 6.67
N ILE A 126 -9.27 -10.80 6.13
CA ILE A 126 -9.77 -10.96 4.74
C ILE A 126 -11.07 -10.16 4.49
N PRO A 127 -12.09 -10.20 5.38
CA PRO A 127 -13.35 -9.51 5.13
C PRO A 127 -13.22 -7.99 4.96
N THR A 128 -12.18 -7.38 5.55
CA THR A 128 -11.94 -5.94 5.50
C THR A 128 -10.89 -5.57 4.46
N GLN A 129 -9.78 -6.31 4.37
CA GLN A 129 -8.64 -5.92 3.52
C GLN A 129 -8.73 -6.43 2.10
N LEU A 130 -9.47 -7.50 1.82
CA LEU A 130 -9.65 -7.93 0.44
C LEU A 130 -10.46 -6.89 -0.36
N PRO A 131 -11.59 -6.35 0.15
CA PRO A 131 -12.26 -5.22 -0.50
C PRO A 131 -11.41 -3.94 -0.56
N LEU A 132 -10.67 -3.64 0.52
CA LEU A 132 -9.82 -2.45 0.58
C LEU A 132 -8.72 -2.49 -0.48
N GLY A 133 -8.02 -3.61 -0.63
CA GLY A 133 -6.95 -3.76 -1.63
C GLY A 133 -7.44 -3.62 -3.06
N ILE A 134 -8.66 -4.09 -3.38
CA ILE A 134 -9.27 -3.88 -4.70
C ILE A 134 -9.50 -2.38 -4.94
N LEU A 135 -10.01 -1.67 -3.93
CA LEU A 135 -10.24 -0.24 -4.03
C LEU A 135 -8.92 0.54 -4.14
N GLU A 136 -7.91 0.16 -3.36
CA GLU A 136 -6.55 0.73 -3.40
C GLU A 136 -5.92 0.55 -4.79
N GLY A 137 -6.09 -0.65 -5.37
CA GLY A 137 -5.72 -0.94 -6.76
C GLY A 137 -6.44 -0.03 -7.74
N ALA A 138 -7.76 0.09 -7.64
CA ALA A 138 -8.55 0.95 -8.53
C ALA A 138 -8.14 2.43 -8.42
N MET A 139 -7.92 2.93 -7.19
CA MET A 139 -7.46 4.29 -6.94
C MET A 139 -6.05 4.53 -7.52
N THR A 140 -5.13 3.59 -7.32
CA THR A 140 -3.76 3.69 -7.85
C THR A 140 -3.76 3.69 -9.37
N ALA A 141 -4.50 2.76 -10.00
CA ALA A 141 -4.68 2.72 -11.44
C ALA A 141 -5.27 4.03 -12.00
N GLY A 142 -6.36 4.48 -11.40
CA GLY A 142 -7.06 5.70 -11.80
C GLY A 142 -6.16 6.92 -11.74
N MET A 143 -5.39 7.08 -10.67
CA MET A 143 -4.53 8.24 -10.50
C MET A 143 -3.32 8.24 -11.45
N VAL A 144 -2.68 7.09 -11.66
CA VAL A 144 -1.54 7.01 -12.59
C VAL A 144 -1.99 7.26 -14.04
N VAL A 145 -3.16 6.75 -14.44
CA VAL A 145 -3.77 7.03 -15.75
C VAL A 145 -4.21 8.48 -15.89
N LEU A 146 -4.79 9.06 -14.83
CA LEU A 146 -5.20 10.46 -14.83
C LEU A 146 -3.97 11.38 -14.99
N LEU A 147 -2.90 11.10 -14.25
CA LEU A 147 -1.64 11.84 -14.34
C LEU A 147 -1.02 11.73 -15.72
N SER A 148 -1.04 10.55 -16.34
CA SER A 148 -0.51 10.39 -17.71
C SER A 148 -1.31 11.18 -18.74
N ARG A 149 -2.62 11.38 -18.52
CA ARG A 149 -3.47 12.17 -19.43
C ARG A 149 -3.41 13.67 -19.19
N LYS A 150 -3.33 14.10 -17.93
CA LYS A 150 -3.43 15.51 -17.54
C LYS A 150 -2.07 16.20 -17.38
N ARG A 151 -1.07 15.48 -16.87
CA ARG A 151 0.26 15.99 -16.52
C ARG A 151 1.36 14.94 -16.77
N PRO A 152 1.50 14.46 -18.02
CA PRO A 152 2.51 13.45 -18.34
C PRO A 152 3.94 13.95 -18.08
N ASP A 153 4.16 15.27 -18.12
CA ASP A 153 5.41 15.93 -17.76
C ASP A 153 5.91 15.54 -16.36
N LEU A 154 4.99 15.36 -15.40
CA LEU A 154 5.33 14.95 -14.04
C LEU A 154 5.82 13.51 -13.99
N LEU A 155 5.17 12.60 -14.73
CA LEU A 155 5.56 11.18 -14.75
C LEU A 155 6.91 10.96 -15.43
N VAL A 156 7.26 11.79 -16.43
CA VAL A 156 8.60 11.78 -17.05
C VAL A 156 9.65 12.34 -16.07
N LYS A 157 9.36 13.47 -15.42
CA LYS A 157 10.26 14.08 -14.43
C LYS A 157 10.55 13.14 -13.26
N MET A 158 9.54 12.39 -12.84
CA MET A 158 9.62 11.38 -11.77
C MET A 158 10.21 10.04 -12.24
N ARG A 159 10.60 9.91 -13.53
CA ARG A 159 11.17 8.69 -14.13
C ARG A 159 10.25 7.47 -14.02
N VAL A 160 8.94 7.71 -14.00
CA VAL A 160 7.89 6.68 -14.02
C VAL A 160 7.65 6.21 -15.44
N LEU A 161 7.53 7.16 -16.38
CA LEU A 161 7.41 6.94 -17.82
C LEU A 161 8.66 7.44 -18.55
N LYS A 162 8.96 6.86 -19.71
CA LYS A 162 9.94 7.40 -20.65
C LYS A 162 9.32 8.54 -21.46
N ALA A 163 10.13 9.51 -21.89
CA ALA A 163 9.66 10.62 -22.72
C ALA A 163 9.02 10.12 -24.05
N GLU A 164 9.55 9.03 -24.59
CA GLU A 164 9.03 8.35 -25.79
C GLU A 164 7.59 7.85 -25.62
N GLU A 165 7.19 7.44 -24.41
CA GLU A 165 5.84 6.92 -24.12
C GLU A 165 4.78 8.01 -24.00
N VAL A 166 5.19 9.28 -23.93
CA VAL A 166 4.30 10.44 -23.83
C VAL A 166 4.12 11.13 -25.18
N ALA A 167 5.08 10.95 -26.10
CA ALA A 167 5.05 11.53 -27.43
C ALA A 167 4.29 10.68 -28.48
N ALA A 168 3.92 9.44 -28.12
CA ALA A 168 3.14 8.51 -28.92
C ALA A 168 1.64 8.61 -28.59
#